data_AF-A0A9D5GQS6-F1
#
_entry.id   AF-A0A9D5GQS6-F1
#
_cell.length_a   1.000
_cell.length_b   1.000
_cell.length_c   1.000
_cell.angle_alpha   90.00
_cell.angle_beta   90.00
_cell.angle_gamma   90.00
#
_symmetry.space_group_name_H-M   'P 1'
#
loop_
_entity.id
_entity.type
_entity.pdbx_description
1 polymer ?
#
loop_
_entity_poly.entity_id
_entity_poly.type
_entity_poly.pdbx_seq_one_letter_code
_entity_poly.pdbx_strand_id
1 'polypeptide(L)'
;MSEYPDCRCNDFEKFLKILNLMLDNEASDDQEEFFNAHIEKCMVCFAHYNIEFQFRQLIKTKVNYKPIPEDLAQEIRLKITG
;
A
#
# COMPACT_ATOMS: atom_id res chain seq x y z
N MET A 1 -9.36 17.06 -12.12
CA MET A 1 -7.97 17.54 -12.29
C MET A 1 -7.20 17.16 -11.05
N SER A 2 -6.24 16.25 -11.21
CA SER A 2 -5.17 16.05 -10.25
C SER A 2 -3.88 16.24 -11.06
N GLU A 3 -3.30 17.43 -10.96
CA GLU A 3 -2.04 17.79 -11.63
C GLU A 3 -0.88 17.13 -10.89
N TYR A 4 -0.75 15.82 -11.04
CA TYR A 4 0.48 15.11 -10.69
C TYR A 4 1.26 14.90 -11.99
N PRO A 5 2.58 15.16 -12.01
CA PRO A 5 3.37 14.92 -13.21
C PRO A 5 3.39 13.42 -13.51
N ASP A 6 2.65 13.00 -14.54
CA ASP A 6 2.73 11.65 -15.10
C ASP A 6 4.18 11.39 -15.52
N CYS A 7 4.77 10.33 -14.96
CA CYS A 7 6.09 9.92 -15.42
C CYS A 7 5.97 9.39 -16.84
N ARG A 8 6.81 9.87 -17.77
CA ARG A 8 6.84 9.39 -19.16
C ARG A 8 7.66 8.10 -19.35
N CYS A 9 7.90 7.33 -18.29
CA CYS A 9 8.55 6.03 -18.44
C CYS A 9 7.58 5.03 -19.08
N ASN A 10 8.09 4.17 -19.96
CA ASN A 10 7.29 3.16 -20.66
C ASN A 10 6.59 2.17 -19.70
N ASP A 11 7.12 2.04 -18.49
CA ASP A 11 6.59 1.14 -17.45
C ASP A 11 5.70 1.84 -16.42
N PHE A 12 5.29 3.10 -16.63
CA PHE A 12 4.57 3.87 -15.61
C PHE A 12 3.25 3.21 -15.19
N GLU A 13 2.46 2.73 -16.14
CA GLU A 13 1.20 2.04 -15.86
C GLU A 13 1.41 0.73 -15.09
N LYS A 14 2.47 0.00 -15.44
CA LYS A 14 2.85 -1.24 -14.75
C LYS A 14 3.31 -0.94 -13.32
N PHE A 15 4.14 0.09 -13.15
CA PHE A 15 4.58 0.59 -11.86
C PHE A 15 3.40 0.97 -10.96
N LEU A 16 2.41 1.72 -11.47
CA LEU A 16 1.23 2.11 -10.70
C LEU A 16 0.40 0.90 -10.24
N LYS A 17 0.27 -0.14 -11.08
CA LYS A 17 -0.43 -1.38 -10.67
C LYS A 17 0.31 -2.08 -9.55
N ILE A 18 1.62 -2.25 -9.68
CA ILE A 18 2.46 -2.91 -8.68
C ILE A 18 2.51 -2.09 -7.38
N LEU A 19 2.59 -0.77 -7.48
CA LEU A 19 2.51 0.14 -6.34
C LEU A 19 1.26 -0.12 -5.50
N ASN A 20 0.08 -0.24 -6.15
CA ASN A 20 -1.15 -0.53 -5.44
C ASN A 20 -1.11 -1.88 -4.73
N LEU A 21 -0.59 -2.93 -5.39
CA LEU A 21 -0.42 -4.26 -4.79
C LEU A 21 0.56 -4.23 -3.59
N MET A 22 1.68 -3.52 -3.73
CA MET A 22 2.67 -3.33 -2.67
C MET A 22 2.05 -2.66 -1.44
N LEU A 23 1.25 -1.62 -1.66
CA LEU A 23 0.59 -0.90 -0.58
C LEU A 23 -0.54 -1.70 0.09
N ASP A 24 -1.11 -2.69 -0.59
CA ASP A 24 -2.10 -3.63 -0.06
C ASP A 24 -1.48 -4.88 0.59
N ASN A 25 -0.16 -5.09 0.44
CA ASN A 25 0.56 -6.31 0.83
C ASN A 25 0.13 -7.56 0.03
N GLU A 26 -0.28 -7.36 -1.22
CA GLU A 26 -0.68 -8.41 -2.18
C GLU A 26 0.34 -8.60 -3.32
N ALA A 27 1.49 -7.93 -3.26
CA ALA A 27 2.54 -8.08 -4.25
C ALA A 27 3.34 -9.38 -4.04
N SER A 28 3.64 -10.08 -5.13
CA SER A 28 4.59 -11.20 -5.12
C SER A 28 6.04 -10.70 -5.09
N ASP A 29 6.99 -11.53 -4.64
CA ASP A 29 8.44 -11.23 -4.63
C ASP A 29 8.95 -10.64 -5.97
N ASP A 30 8.61 -11.26 -7.11
CA ASP A 30 9.03 -10.79 -8.44
C ASP A 30 8.54 -9.36 -8.75
N GLN A 31 7.35 -9.01 -8.26
CA GLN A 31 6.79 -7.66 -8.43
C GLN A 31 7.48 -6.65 -7.51
N GLU A 32 7.85 -7.06 -6.30
CA GLU A 32 8.63 -6.25 -5.36
C GLU A 32 10.03 -5.97 -5.91
N GLU A 33 10.71 -6.98 -6.47
CA GLU A 33 12.01 -6.81 -7.13
C GLU A 33 11.93 -5.84 -8.32
N PHE A 34 10.93 -6.00 -9.19
CA PHE A 34 10.70 -5.06 -10.29
C PHE A 34 10.46 -3.63 -9.78
N PHE A 35 9.62 -3.49 -8.75
CA PHE A 35 9.28 -2.21 -8.16
C PHE A 35 10.52 -1.50 -7.61
N ASN A 36 11.31 -2.19 -6.80
CA ASN A 36 12.54 -1.67 -6.21
C ASN A 36 13.53 -1.24 -7.30
N ALA A 37 13.78 -2.09 -8.29
CA ALA A 37 14.67 -1.75 -9.40
C ALA A 37 14.16 -0.57 -10.25
N HIS A 38 12.84 -0.36 -10.33
CA HIS A 38 12.24 0.74 -11.08
C HIS A 38 12.35 2.08 -10.34
N ILE A 39 12.04 2.13 -9.05
CA ILE A 39 12.11 3.37 -8.26
C ILE A 39 13.55 3.89 -8.11
N GLU A 40 14.55 3.00 -8.12
CA GLU A 40 15.96 3.38 -8.13
C GLU A 40 16.37 4.10 -9.43
N LYS A 41 15.73 3.75 -10.55
CA LYS A 41 16.03 4.32 -11.87
C LYS A 41 15.17 5.53 -12.19
N CYS A 42 14.01 5.66 -11.56
CA CYS A 42 13.02 6.68 -11.88
C CYS A 42 12.62 7.51 -10.65
N MET A 43 13.23 8.69 -10.53
CA MET A 43 12.96 9.64 -9.45
C MET A 43 11.50 10.11 -9.41
N VAL A 44 10.83 10.22 -10.56
CA VAL A 44 9.42 10.65 -10.62
C VAL A 44 8.52 9.57 -10.02
N CYS A 45 8.70 8.31 -10.43
CA CYS A 45 7.96 7.18 -9.86
C CYS A 45 8.23 6.99 -8.37
N PHE A 46 9.48 7.20 -7.92
CA PHE A 46 9.81 7.21 -6.49
C PHE A 46 9.05 8.32 -5.73
N ALA A 47 8.96 9.53 -6.29
CA ALA A 47 8.18 10.61 -5.68
C ALA A 47 6.69 10.25 -5.56
N HIS A 48 6.10 9.64 -6.59
CA HIS A 48 4.72 9.11 -6.54
C HIS A 48 4.54 8.07 -5.44
N TYR A 49 5.44 7.07 -5.37
CA TYR A 49 5.41 6.08 -4.28
C TYR A 49 5.48 6.74 -2.91
N ASN A 50 6.41 7.67 -2.70
CA ASN A 50 6.58 8.32 -1.41
C ASN A 50 5.31 9.08 -1.00
N ILE A 51 4.65 9.79 -1.92
CA ILE A 51 3.40 10.48 -1.62
C ILE A 51 2.31 9.48 -1.18
N GLU A 52 2.09 8.43 -1.96
CA GLU A 52 1.06 7.41 -1.67
C GLU A 52 1.35 6.65 -0.37
N PHE A 53 2.62 6.34 -0.12
CA PHE A 53 3.05 5.71 1.11
C PHE A 53 2.78 6.61 2.32
N GLN A 54 3.19 7.88 2.26
CA GLN A 54 2.95 8.84 3.34
C GLN A 54 1.46 9.04 3.58
N PHE A 55 0.66 9.14 2.51
CA PHE A 55 -0.80 9.20 2.63
C PHE A 55 -1.35 7.97 3.38
N ARG A 56 -0.95 6.75 3.00
CA ARG A 56 -1.37 5.55 3.74
C ARG A 56 -0.90 5.52 5.19
N GLN A 57 0.33 5.98 5.49
CA GLN A 57 0.80 6.10 6.88
C GLN A 57 -0.04 7.09 7.69
N LEU A 58 -0.43 8.22 7.09
CA LEU A 58 -1.33 9.19 7.72
C LEU A 58 -2.69 8.58 8.00
N ILE A 59 -3.28 7.84 7.04
CA ILE A 59 -4.55 7.13 7.26
C ILE A 59 -4.40 6.08 8.36
N LYS A 60 -3.33 5.28 8.37
CA LYS A 60 -3.06 4.30 9.44
C LYS A 60 -2.98 4.96 10.82
N THR A 61 -2.40 6.15 10.90
CA THR A 61 -2.28 6.92 12.15
C THR A 61 -3.61 7.53 12.60
N LYS A 62 -4.50 7.88 11.65
CA LYS A 62 -5.81 8.51 11.93
C LYS A 62 -6.94 7.49 12.05
N VAL A 63 -6.79 6.30 11.50
CA VAL A 63 -7.64 5.14 11.80
C VAL A 63 -7.36 4.79 13.24
N ASN A 64 -8.21 5.31 14.12
CA ASN A 64 -8.20 4.98 15.53
C ASN A 64 -8.44 3.46 15.63
N TYR A 65 -7.42 2.70 16.01
CA TYR A 65 -7.57 1.32 16.49
C TYR A 65 -8.54 1.35 17.65
N LYS A 66 -9.84 1.24 17.36
CA LYS A 66 -10.85 1.06 18.40
C LYS A 66 -10.57 -0.32 18.96
N PRO A 67 -10.28 -0.45 20.26
CA PRO A 67 -10.20 -1.76 20.87
C PRO A 67 -11.50 -2.50 20.54
N ILE A 68 -11.37 -3.73 20.05
CA ILE A 68 -12.53 -4.58 19.83
C ILE A 68 -13.23 -4.71 21.17
N PRO A 69 -14.54 -4.43 21.27
CA PRO A 69 -15.27 -4.60 22.52
C PRO A 69 -15.09 -6.05 23.00
N GLU A 70 -14.78 -6.23 24.29
CA GLU A 70 -14.43 -7.55 24.87
C GLU A 70 -15.47 -8.63 24.57
N ASP A 71 -16.75 -8.25 24.56
CA ASP A 71 -17.87 -9.12 24.24
C ASP A 71 -17.74 -9.74 22.84
N LEU A 72 -17.41 -8.92 21.84
CA LEU A 72 -17.21 -9.38 20.46
C LEU A 72 -15.95 -10.25 20.34
N ALA A 73 -14.87 -9.90 21.06
CA ALA A 73 -13.66 -10.72 21.09
C ALA A 73 -13.91 -12.10 21.74
N GLN A 74 -14.75 -12.16 22.77
CA GLN A 74 -15.15 -13.39 23.43
C GLN A 74 -16.02 -14.26 22.51
N GLU A 75 -17.02 -13.68 21.84
CA GLU A 75 -17.86 -14.37 20.86
C GLU A 75 -17.04 -15.00 19.72
N ILE A 76 -16.05 -14.27 19.20
CA ILE A 76 -15.16 -14.76 18.15
C ILE A 76 -14.34 -15.95 18.66
N ARG A 77 -13.74 -15.85 19.86
CA ARG A 77 -12.96 -16.95 20.46
C ARG A 77 -13.78 -18.22 20.67
N LEU A 78 -15.02 -18.06 21.13
CA LEU A 78 -15.95 -19.17 21.34
C LEU A 78 -16.28 -19.89 20.02
N LYS A 79 -16.43 -19.15 18.92
CA LYS A 79 -16.70 -19.73 17.59
C LYS A 79 -15.52 -20.43 16.93
N ILE A 80 -14.28 -20.11 17.32
CA ILE A 80 -13.06 -20.71 16.75
C ILE A 80 -12.65 -21.98 17.54
N THR A 81 -13.00 -22.06 18.82
CA THR A 81 -12.62 -23.16 19.72
C THR A 81 -13.73 -24.21 19.92
N GLY A 82 -14.92 -24.00 19.34
CA GLY A 82 -16.03 -24.96 19.32
C GLY A 82 -16.05 -25.81 18.07
#